data_AF-A0A448X6K5-F1
#
_entry.id   AF-A0A448X6K5-F1
#
_cell.length_a   1.000
_cell.length_b   1.000
_cell.length_c   1.000
_cell.angle_alpha   90.00
_cell.angle_beta   90.00
_cell.angle_gamma   90.00
#
_symmetry.space_group_name_H-M   'P 1'
#
loop_
_entity.id
_entity.type
_entity.pdbx_description
1 polymer ?
#
loop_
_entity_poly.entity_id
_entity_poly.type
_entity_poly.pdbx_seq_one_letter_code
_entity_poly.pdbx_strand_id
1 'polypeptide(L)'
;MENFHLFASTCESLARELTNGGNETMKRQIKRNKEVAKQCETVPKLQNTLNQDRRMLVNLWRNYFAAYRAKVKAEEVCNKAKQDLSPACNEVVKYDTIAKNKSTTFRHMKKVYAQELKQFTTQQRQYFTHGLKEVLCEFELNDWAQVSAIRQLLQCTSDADSECLDKMKSLTEAARILIDEINPGRDSSHVVESFSSQSLHPLDLPFLDLDKCPSALLEGNSSSLACYLLAKNANLSSIKTSRVSETLEVGVGNNVVIGGVCKDDKSLLKSAFICGIGIRPLHINEMSSSQLSDRINVLIKLQQQLEAELSLRGNLQNCLQTNSKSRQKDGLDPKVGCLIRAIFSINNQITRLVQRFNEISKQHKFTDWSSNENADRLNQDAIDSVEDSPYIWSDSAFSPSSQESFGTS
;
A
#
# COMPACT_ATOMS: atom_id res chain seq x y z
N MET A 1 4.14 3.59 2.61
CA MET A 1 5.16 3.37 1.57
C MET A 1 5.08 1.95 0.99
N GLU A 2 4.92 0.92 1.82
CA GLU A 2 4.86 -0.48 1.37
C GLU A 2 3.74 -0.80 0.37
N ASN A 3 2.51 -0.30 0.60
CA ASN A 3 1.38 -0.48 -0.35
C ASN A 3 1.65 0.13 -1.74
N PHE A 4 2.39 1.24 -1.82
CA PHE A 4 2.77 1.85 -3.10
C PHE A 4 3.80 1.01 -3.85
N HIS A 5 4.75 0.38 -3.13
CA HIS A 5 5.69 -0.55 -3.74
C HIS A 5 4.99 -1.82 -4.24
N LEU A 6 4.04 -2.36 -3.48
CA LEU A 6 3.29 -3.55 -3.89
C LEU A 6 2.38 -3.26 -5.10
N PHE A 7 1.81 -2.06 -5.18
CA PHE A 7 1.07 -1.59 -6.35
C PHE A 7 1.97 -1.56 -7.60
N ALA A 8 3.13 -0.91 -7.52
CA ALA A 8 4.07 -0.83 -8.63
C ALA A 8 4.53 -2.22 -9.10
N SER A 9 4.87 -3.11 -8.15
CA SER A 9 5.28 -4.48 -8.45
C SER A 9 4.18 -5.29 -9.15
N THR A 10 2.91 -5.07 -8.76
CA THR A 10 1.75 -5.71 -9.39
C THR A 10 1.61 -5.29 -10.84
N CYS A 11 1.68 -3.99 -11.13
CA CYS A 11 1.63 -3.48 -12.50
C CYS A 11 2.80 -3.97 -13.37
N GLU A 12 4.01 -4.05 -12.82
CA GLU A 12 5.17 -4.59 -13.53
C GLU A 12 5.06 -6.09 -13.82
N SER A 13 4.49 -6.87 -12.90
CA SER A 13 4.23 -8.29 -13.10
C SER A 13 3.25 -8.51 -14.25
N LEU A 14 2.16 -7.74 -14.27
CA LEU A 14 1.16 -7.75 -15.34
C LEU A 14 1.80 -7.44 -16.70
N ALA A 15 2.60 -6.37 -16.77
CA ALA A 15 3.29 -5.98 -17.99
C ALA A 15 4.22 -7.10 -18.49
N ARG A 16 4.93 -7.78 -17.59
CA ARG A 16 5.79 -8.93 -17.94
C ARG A 16 4.99 -10.11 -18.46
N GLU A 17 3.86 -10.44 -17.85
CA GLU A 17 3.01 -11.55 -18.27
C GLU A 17 2.42 -11.33 -19.67
N LEU A 18 1.87 -10.14 -19.93
CA LEU A 18 1.38 -9.77 -21.25
C LEU A 18 2.50 -9.76 -22.30
N THR A 19 3.68 -9.27 -21.93
CA THR A 19 4.85 -9.23 -22.80
C THR A 19 5.38 -10.64 -23.12
N ASN A 20 5.38 -11.56 -22.16
CA ASN A 20 5.97 -12.89 -22.34
C ASN A 20 4.98 -13.91 -22.93
N GLY A 21 3.71 -13.89 -22.51
CA GLY A 21 2.71 -14.84 -22.98
C GLY A 21 2.05 -14.42 -24.30
N GLY A 22 1.47 -13.21 -24.30
CA GLY A 22 0.70 -12.68 -25.43
C GLY A 22 1.57 -12.35 -26.64
N ASN A 23 2.69 -11.67 -26.41
CA ASN A 23 3.56 -11.21 -27.49
C ASN A 23 4.26 -12.37 -28.22
N GLU A 24 4.71 -13.40 -27.50
CA GLU A 24 5.34 -14.58 -28.12
C GLU A 24 4.35 -15.37 -29.00
N THR A 25 3.11 -15.50 -28.56
CA THR A 25 2.04 -16.13 -29.35
C THR A 25 1.80 -15.35 -30.64
N MET A 26 1.73 -14.02 -30.57
CA MET A 26 1.53 -13.18 -31.75
C MET A 26 2.75 -13.19 -32.69
N LYS A 27 3.98 -13.18 -32.16
CA LYS A 27 5.21 -13.31 -32.97
C LYS A 27 5.24 -14.62 -33.76
N ARG A 28 4.85 -15.74 -33.15
CA ARG A 28 4.72 -17.03 -33.86
C ARG A 28 3.68 -16.95 -34.97
N GLN A 29 2.54 -16.32 -34.73
CA GLN A 29 1.51 -16.16 -35.74
C GLN A 29 1.95 -15.25 -36.89
N ILE A 30 2.68 -14.16 -36.62
CA ILE A 30 3.29 -13.32 -37.65
C ILE A 30 4.25 -14.13 -38.52
N LYS A 31 5.06 -15.01 -37.92
CA LYS A 31 5.99 -15.88 -38.65
C LYS A 31 5.22 -16.86 -39.55
N ARG A 32 4.13 -17.45 -39.05
CA ARG A 32 3.26 -18.34 -39.84
C ARG A 32 2.60 -17.60 -41.01
N ASN A 33 2.08 -16.40 -40.78
CA ASN A 33 1.51 -15.56 -41.84
C ASN A 33 2.52 -15.25 -42.97
N LYS A 34 3.80 -15.03 -42.63
CA LYS A 34 4.85 -14.86 -43.63
C LYS A 34 5.09 -16.11 -44.47
N GLU A 35 4.98 -17.30 -43.88
CA GLU A 35 5.16 -18.56 -44.61
C GLU A 35 3.97 -18.85 -45.53
N VAL A 36 2.75 -18.63 -45.05
CA VAL A 36 1.53 -18.75 -45.86
C VAL A 36 1.51 -17.72 -47.00
N ALA A 37 2.02 -16.52 -46.79
CA ALA A 37 2.19 -15.53 -47.85
C ALA A 37 3.11 -16.03 -48.98
N LYS A 38 4.15 -16.81 -48.67
CA LYS A 38 4.97 -17.46 -49.71
C LYS A 38 4.19 -18.55 -50.43
N GLN A 39 3.37 -19.31 -49.71
CA GLN A 39 2.49 -20.30 -50.33
C GLN A 39 1.44 -19.65 -51.26
N CYS A 40 0.99 -18.41 -51.00
CA CYS A 40 0.14 -17.66 -51.94
C CYS A 40 0.76 -17.55 -53.34
N GLU A 41 2.09 -17.52 -53.46
CA GLU A 41 2.77 -17.46 -54.76
C GLU A 41 2.60 -18.75 -55.59
N THR A 42 2.15 -19.85 -54.99
CA THR A 42 1.91 -21.11 -55.70
C THR A 42 0.64 -21.06 -56.55
N VAL A 43 -0.38 -20.31 -56.13
CA VAL A 43 -1.64 -20.13 -56.88
C VAL A 43 -1.42 -19.54 -58.28
N PRO A 44 -0.75 -18.38 -58.44
CA PRO A 44 -0.49 -17.82 -59.76
C PRO A 44 0.42 -18.73 -60.59
N LYS A 45 1.36 -19.47 -59.98
CA LYS A 45 2.18 -20.46 -60.70
C LYS A 45 1.33 -21.56 -61.32
N LEU A 46 0.45 -22.18 -60.51
CA LEU A 46 -0.49 -23.22 -60.97
C LEU A 46 -1.43 -22.69 -62.06
N GLN A 47 -1.96 -21.47 -61.88
CA GLN A 47 -2.87 -20.86 -62.83
C GLN A 47 -2.16 -20.47 -64.14
N ASN A 48 -0.90 -20.04 -64.08
CA ASN A 48 -0.10 -19.73 -65.26
C ASN A 48 0.19 -20.98 -66.10
N THR A 49 0.53 -22.10 -65.45
CA THR A 49 0.71 -23.39 -66.12
C THR A 49 -0.57 -23.81 -66.85
N LEU A 50 -1.71 -23.82 -66.16
CA LEU A 50 -3.00 -24.18 -66.77
C LEU A 50 -3.37 -23.24 -67.94
N ASN A 51 -3.09 -21.95 -67.81
CA ASN A 51 -3.33 -20.97 -68.87
C ASN A 51 -2.40 -21.16 -70.07
N GLN A 52 -1.16 -21.61 -69.86
CA GLN A 52 -0.24 -21.95 -70.94
C GLN A 52 -0.76 -23.15 -71.73
N ASP A 53 -1.18 -24.21 -71.04
CA ASP A 53 -1.75 -25.41 -71.67
C ASP A 53 -3.03 -25.07 -72.43
N ARG A 54 -3.89 -24.19 -71.87
CA ARG A 54 -5.07 -23.66 -72.56
C ARG A 54 -4.71 -22.94 -73.87
N ARG A 55 -3.69 -22.08 -73.87
CA ARG A 55 -3.24 -21.36 -75.08
C ARG A 55 -2.74 -22.33 -76.14
N MET A 56 -1.97 -23.34 -75.73
CA MET A 56 -1.47 -24.40 -76.62
C MET A 56 -2.64 -25.15 -77.28
N LEU A 57 -3.62 -25.58 -76.48
CA LEU A 57 -4.80 -26.30 -76.96
C LEU A 57 -5.63 -25.48 -77.95
N VAL A 58 -5.81 -24.18 -77.70
CA VAL A 58 -6.51 -23.27 -78.62
C VAL A 58 -5.78 -23.17 -79.96
N ASN A 59 -4.44 -23.09 -79.96
CA ASN A 59 -3.65 -23.07 -81.19
C ASN A 59 -3.76 -24.39 -81.96
N LEU A 60 -3.72 -25.53 -81.28
CA LEU A 60 -3.90 -26.84 -81.90
C LEU A 60 -5.30 -27.02 -82.49
N TRP A 61 -6.34 -26.51 -81.83
CA TRP A 61 -7.70 -26.50 -82.37
C TRP A 61 -7.77 -25.72 -83.69
N ARG A 62 -7.15 -24.53 -83.75
CA ARG A 62 -7.07 -23.72 -84.98
C ARG A 62 -6.35 -24.49 -86.10
N ASN A 63 -5.23 -25.14 -85.80
CA ASN A 63 -4.47 -25.92 -86.76
C ASN A 63 -5.24 -27.14 -87.26
N TYR A 64 -5.93 -27.85 -86.35
CA TYR A 64 -6.82 -28.95 -86.69
C TYR A 64 -7.96 -28.51 -87.63
N PHE A 65 -8.62 -27.39 -87.31
CA PHE A 65 -9.68 -26.84 -88.15
C PHE A 65 -9.17 -26.37 -89.52
N ALA A 66 -7.99 -25.75 -89.58
CA ALA A 66 -7.35 -25.36 -90.84
C ALA A 66 -7.02 -26.59 -91.69
N ALA A 67 -6.48 -27.66 -91.09
CA ALA A 67 -6.20 -28.91 -91.78
C ALA A 67 -7.48 -29.59 -92.31
N TYR A 68 -8.58 -29.52 -91.56
CA TYR A 68 -9.89 -29.98 -92.01
C TYR A 68 -10.38 -29.23 -93.26
N ARG A 69 -10.36 -27.89 -93.24
CA ARG A 69 -10.76 -27.09 -94.41
C ARG A 69 -9.88 -27.36 -95.63
N ALA A 70 -8.57 -27.51 -95.42
CA ALA A 70 -7.64 -27.84 -96.51
C ALA A 70 -7.90 -29.24 -97.11
N LYS A 71 -8.27 -30.22 -96.27
CA LYS A 71 -8.68 -31.56 -96.72
C LYS A 71 -9.93 -31.50 -97.59
N VAL A 72 -11.01 -30.86 -97.10
CA VAL A 72 -12.28 -30.74 -97.82
C VAL A 72 -12.08 -30.07 -99.18
N LYS A 73 -11.36 -28.95 -99.23
CA LYS A 73 -11.05 -28.25 -100.48
C LYS A 73 -10.27 -29.12 -101.47
N ALA A 74 -9.29 -29.90 -101.00
CA ALA A 74 -8.50 -30.79 -101.85
C ALA A 74 -9.33 -31.97 -102.39
N GLU A 75 -10.25 -32.52 -101.58
CA GLU A 75 -11.19 -33.57 -102.01
C GLU A 75 -12.17 -33.04 -103.08
N GLU A 76 -12.71 -31.84 -102.92
CA GLU A 76 -13.57 -31.19 -103.93
C GLU A 76 -12.85 -31.01 -105.27
N VAL A 77 -11.61 -30.52 -105.26
CA VAL A 77 -10.80 -30.34 -106.48
C VAL A 77 -10.50 -31.70 -107.15
N CYS A 78 -10.11 -32.70 -106.36
CA CYS A 78 -9.86 -34.05 -106.87
C CYS A 78 -11.12 -34.69 -107.47
N ASN A 79 -12.28 -34.52 -106.82
CA ASN A 79 -13.55 -35.05 -107.33
C ASN A 79 -13.98 -34.36 -108.63
N LYS A 80 -13.83 -33.03 -108.73
CA LYS A 80 -14.09 -32.29 -109.97
C LYS A 80 -13.18 -32.78 -111.10
N ALA A 81 -11.88 -32.89 -110.84
CA ALA A 81 -10.91 -33.39 -111.82
C ALA A 81 -11.17 -34.84 -112.26
N LYS A 82 -11.82 -35.67 -111.44
CA LYS A 82 -12.24 -37.04 -111.81
C LYS A 82 -13.50 -37.07 -112.67
N GLN A 83 -14.33 -36.03 -112.60
CA GLN A 83 -15.59 -35.92 -113.35
C GLN A 83 -15.42 -35.24 -114.71
N ASP A 84 -14.36 -34.47 -114.90
CA ASP A 84 -14.05 -33.86 -116.20
C ASP A 84 -13.65 -34.93 -117.24
N LEU A 85 -14.17 -34.80 -118.45
CA LEU A 85 -13.92 -35.72 -119.59
C LEU A 85 -12.60 -35.43 -120.34
N SER A 86 -11.89 -34.34 -119.99
CA SER A 86 -10.69 -33.82 -120.67
C SER A 86 -9.33 -33.89 -119.92
N PRO A 87 -9.21 -34.23 -118.62
CA PRO A 87 -7.93 -34.13 -117.95
C PRO A 87 -7.01 -35.28 -118.38
N ALA A 88 -5.73 -34.96 -118.58
CA ALA A 88 -4.71 -35.98 -118.75
C ALA A 88 -4.64 -36.85 -117.48
N CYS A 89 -4.50 -38.17 -117.65
CA CYS A 89 -4.39 -39.15 -116.55
C CYS A 89 -3.39 -38.69 -115.46
N ASN A 90 -2.30 -38.05 -115.88
CA ASN A 90 -1.26 -37.51 -114.98
C ASN A 90 -1.75 -36.39 -114.05
N GLU A 91 -2.71 -35.54 -114.45
CA GLU A 91 -3.24 -34.48 -113.59
C GLU A 91 -4.18 -35.03 -112.52
N VAL A 92 -5.03 -35.99 -112.87
CA VAL A 92 -5.92 -36.68 -111.92
C VAL A 92 -5.10 -37.36 -110.82
N VAL A 93 -4.00 -38.03 -111.19
CA VAL A 93 -3.08 -38.64 -110.22
C VAL A 93 -2.45 -37.60 -109.29
N LYS A 94 -2.03 -36.43 -109.81
CA LYS A 94 -1.48 -35.34 -108.99
C LYS A 94 -2.50 -34.84 -107.96
N TYR A 95 -3.74 -34.58 -108.36
CA TYR A 95 -4.78 -34.12 -107.44
C TYR A 95 -5.16 -35.18 -106.41
N ASP A 96 -5.16 -36.47 -106.78
CA ASP A 96 -5.37 -37.58 -105.86
C ASP A 96 -4.25 -37.68 -104.81
N THR A 97 -2.98 -37.52 -105.21
CA THR A 97 -1.84 -37.45 -104.28
C THR A 97 -1.96 -36.27 -103.31
N ILE A 98 -2.35 -35.09 -103.79
CA ILE A 98 -2.55 -33.90 -102.93
C ILE A 98 -3.68 -34.16 -101.92
N ALA A 99 -4.83 -34.69 -102.36
CA ALA A 99 -5.95 -35.02 -101.49
C ALA A 99 -5.55 -36.04 -100.41
N LYS A 100 -4.82 -37.10 -100.80
CA LYS A 100 -4.26 -38.08 -99.85
C LYS A 100 -3.33 -37.42 -98.82
N ASN A 101 -2.43 -36.54 -99.26
CA ASN A 101 -1.51 -35.82 -98.36
C ASN A 101 -2.23 -34.86 -97.39
N LYS A 102 -3.29 -34.18 -97.82
CA LYS A 102 -4.10 -33.35 -96.92
C LYS A 102 -4.92 -34.19 -95.95
N SER A 103 -5.40 -35.37 -96.38
CA SER A 103 -6.10 -36.33 -95.52
C SER A 103 -5.18 -36.92 -94.44
N THR A 104 -3.93 -37.27 -94.76
CA THR A 104 -2.95 -37.72 -93.75
C THR A 104 -2.60 -36.61 -92.76
N THR A 105 -2.40 -35.38 -93.23
CA THR A 105 -2.14 -34.21 -92.39
C THR A 105 -3.31 -33.94 -91.42
N PHE A 106 -4.55 -33.99 -91.91
CA PHE A 106 -5.73 -33.86 -91.07
C PHE A 106 -5.81 -34.95 -90.00
N ARG A 107 -5.57 -36.22 -90.36
CA ARG A 107 -5.57 -37.34 -89.41
C ARG A 107 -4.50 -37.15 -88.33
N HIS A 108 -3.32 -36.67 -88.71
CA HIS A 108 -2.25 -36.35 -87.77
C HIS A 108 -2.68 -35.24 -86.79
N MET A 109 -3.17 -34.11 -87.30
CA MET A 109 -3.63 -33.00 -86.45
C MET A 109 -4.80 -33.38 -85.54
N LYS A 110 -5.71 -34.25 -86.02
CA LYS A 110 -6.79 -34.81 -85.19
C LYS A 110 -6.23 -35.57 -83.98
N LYS A 111 -5.21 -36.41 -84.20
CA LYS A 111 -4.58 -37.20 -83.14
C LYS A 111 -3.86 -36.31 -82.12
N VAL A 112 -3.08 -35.33 -82.60
CA VAL A 112 -2.36 -34.37 -81.74
C VAL A 112 -3.35 -33.57 -80.90
N TYR A 113 -4.38 -32.99 -81.52
CA TYR A 113 -5.40 -32.22 -80.79
C TYR A 113 -6.13 -33.08 -79.74
N ALA A 114 -6.52 -34.31 -80.09
CA ALA A 114 -7.21 -35.20 -79.15
C ALA A 114 -6.33 -35.60 -77.95
N GLN A 115 -5.03 -35.83 -78.17
CA GLN A 115 -4.08 -36.12 -77.11
C GLN A 115 -3.92 -34.95 -76.14
N GLU A 116 -3.70 -33.75 -76.68
CA GLU A 116 -3.54 -32.53 -75.88
C GLU A 116 -4.82 -32.14 -75.14
N LEU A 117 -5.99 -32.36 -75.74
CA LEU A 117 -7.27 -32.15 -75.05
C LEU A 117 -7.40 -33.05 -73.82
N LYS A 118 -6.99 -34.32 -73.93
CA LYS A 118 -6.99 -35.26 -72.81
C LYS A 118 -6.02 -34.82 -71.71
N GLN A 119 -4.83 -34.38 -72.08
CA GLN A 119 -3.83 -33.88 -71.15
C GLN A 119 -4.33 -32.62 -70.43
N PHE A 120 -4.80 -31.62 -71.16
CA PHE A 120 -5.37 -30.39 -70.61
C PHE A 120 -6.52 -30.68 -69.65
N THR A 121 -7.46 -31.55 -70.01
CA THR A 121 -8.59 -31.91 -69.15
C THR A 121 -8.13 -32.56 -67.84
N THR A 122 -7.06 -33.37 -67.91
CA THR A 122 -6.47 -34.02 -66.73
C THR A 122 -5.81 -32.99 -65.81
N GLN A 123 -5.01 -32.08 -66.37
CA GLN A 123 -4.38 -30.99 -65.62
C GLN A 123 -5.41 -30.01 -65.03
N GLN A 124 -6.46 -29.69 -65.80
CA GLN A 124 -7.56 -28.85 -65.33
C GLN A 124 -8.28 -29.49 -64.15
N ARG A 125 -8.57 -30.79 -64.24
CA ARG A 125 -9.16 -31.53 -63.12
C ARG A 125 -8.23 -31.49 -61.91
N GLN A 126 -6.95 -31.82 -62.07
CA GLN A 126 -5.96 -31.80 -61.00
C GLN A 126 -5.83 -30.43 -60.32
N TYR A 127 -5.87 -29.34 -61.11
CA TYR A 127 -5.86 -27.97 -60.60
C TYR A 127 -7.06 -27.70 -59.68
N PHE A 128 -8.29 -27.99 -60.14
CA PHE A 128 -9.49 -27.67 -59.35
C PHE A 128 -9.77 -28.66 -58.22
N THR A 129 -9.44 -29.94 -58.38
CA THR A 129 -9.76 -30.96 -57.36
C THR A 129 -8.69 -31.07 -56.27
N HIS A 130 -7.42 -30.79 -56.59
CA HIS A 130 -6.32 -30.92 -55.65
C HIS A 130 -5.57 -29.60 -55.45
N GLY A 131 -4.94 -29.05 -56.49
CA GLY A 131 -3.99 -27.94 -56.34
C GLY A 131 -4.60 -26.70 -55.67
N LEU A 132 -5.75 -26.23 -56.16
CA LEU A 132 -6.43 -25.08 -55.59
C LEU A 132 -7.00 -25.39 -54.20
N LYS A 133 -7.57 -26.58 -54.02
CA LYS A 133 -8.17 -27.00 -52.75
C LYS A 133 -7.13 -27.07 -51.63
N GLU A 134 -5.95 -27.60 -51.91
CA GLU A 134 -4.85 -27.71 -50.95
C GLU A 134 -4.41 -26.33 -50.45
N VAL A 135 -4.22 -25.36 -51.36
CA VAL A 135 -3.87 -23.99 -50.97
C VAL A 135 -4.98 -23.32 -50.16
N LEU A 136 -6.25 -23.53 -50.53
CA LEU A 136 -7.39 -23.01 -49.77
C LEU A 136 -7.46 -23.62 -48.35
N CYS A 137 -7.20 -24.92 -48.20
CA CYS A 137 -7.14 -25.55 -46.89
C CYS A 137 -6.01 -24.97 -46.02
N GLU A 138 -4.83 -24.69 -46.57
CA GLU A 138 -3.76 -24.02 -45.83
C GLU A 138 -4.15 -22.59 -45.40
N PHE A 139 -4.88 -21.86 -46.23
CA PHE A 139 -5.43 -20.55 -45.86
C PHE A 139 -6.45 -20.64 -44.74
N GLU A 140 -7.39 -21.59 -44.82
CA GLU A 140 -8.36 -21.84 -43.76
C GLU A 140 -7.64 -22.20 -42.45
N LEU A 141 -6.70 -23.14 -42.47
CA LEU A 141 -5.92 -23.52 -41.29
C LEU A 141 -5.16 -22.34 -40.68
N ASN A 142 -4.59 -21.48 -41.52
CA ASN A 142 -3.89 -20.28 -41.05
C ASN A 142 -4.85 -19.26 -40.43
N ASP A 143 -6.03 -19.07 -41.03
CA ASP A 143 -7.07 -18.19 -40.50
C ASP A 143 -7.58 -18.69 -39.15
N TRP A 144 -7.87 -19.98 -39.03
CA TRP A 144 -8.21 -20.63 -37.77
C TRP A 144 -7.12 -20.43 -36.70
N ALA A 145 -5.86 -20.62 -37.07
CA ALA A 145 -4.73 -20.39 -36.17
C ALA A 145 -4.62 -18.93 -35.75
N GLN A 146 -4.86 -17.98 -36.66
CA GLN A 146 -4.84 -16.55 -36.38
C GLN A 146 -5.96 -16.14 -35.43
N VAL A 147 -7.19 -16.54 -35.72
CA VAL A 147 -8.36 -16.27 -34.86
C VAL A 147 -8.15 -16.86 -33.47
N SER A 148 -7.63 -18.09 -33.39
CA SER A 148 -7.29 -18.74 -32.11
C SER A 148 -6.23 -17.97 -31.33
N ALA A 149 -5.15 -17.51 -31.99
CA ALA A 149 -4.09 -16.72 -31.36
C ALA A 149 -4.60 -15.36 -30.85
N ILE A 150 -5.47 -14.68 -31.62
CA ILE A 150 -6.11 -13.42 -31.20
C ILE A 150 -7.00 -13.66 -29.99
N ARG A 151 -7.83 -14.72 -30.03
CA ARG A 151 -8.69 -15.09 -28.90
C ARG A 151 -7.87 -15.36 -27.63
N GLN A 152 -6.78 -16.12 -27.74
CA GLN A 152 -5.89 -16.39 -26.62
C GLN A 152 -5.28 -15.11 -26.06
N LEU A 153 -4.81 -14.19 -26.92
CA LEU A 153 -4.27 -12.90 -26.50
C LEU A 153 -5.30 -12.06 -25.72
N LEU A 154 -6.53 -11.97 -26.24
CA LEU A 154 -7.61 -11.22 -25.60
C LEU A 154 -7.99 -11.86 -24.26
N GLN A 155 -8.03 -13.19 -24.19
CA GLN A 155 -8.29 -13.92 -22.95
C GLN A 155 -7.20 -13.66 -21.91
N CYS A 156 -5.92 -13.82 -22.27
CA CYS A 156 -4.80 -13.51 -21.37
C CYS A 156 -4.82 -12.05 -20.89
N THR A 157 -5.22 -11.11 -21.76
CA THR A 157 -5.34 -9.69 -21.38
C THR A 157 -6.45 -9.50 -20.35
N SER A 158 -7.63 -10.09 -20.60
CA SER A 158 -8.76 -10.03 -19.68
C SER A 158 -8.47 -10.67 -18.33
N ASP A 159 -7.83 -11.85 -18.32
CA ASP A 159 -7.51 -12.59 -17.11
C ASP A 159 -6.54 -11.79 -16.24
N ALA A 160 -5.51 -11.22 -16.86
CA ALA A 160 -4.47 -10.46 -16.16
C ALA A 160 -4.99 -9.09 -15.66
N ASP A 161 -5.89 -8.43 -16.40
CA ASP A 161 -6.61 -7.24 -15.93
C ASP A 161 -7.48 -7.54 -14.71
N SER A 162 -8.20 -8.68 -14.71
CA SER A 162 -9.03 -9.10 -13.58
C SER A 162 -8.18 -9.33 -12.32
N GLU A 163 -7.03 -10.03 -12.46
CA GLU A 163 -6.12 -10.27 -11.34
C GLU A 163 -5.55 -8.96 -10.78
N CYS A 164 -5.19 -8.03 -11.65
CA CYS A 164 -4.70 -6.70 -11.25
C CYS A 164 -5.76 -5.94 -10.44
N LEU A 165 -7.01 -5.92 -10.92
CA LEU A 165 -8.11 -5.27 -10.23
C LEU A 165 -8.35 -5.83 -8.83
N ASP A 166 -8.29 -7.16 -8.66
CA ASP A 166 -8.51 -7.78 -7.35
C ASP A 166 -7.36 -7.48 -6.37
N LYS A 167 -6.11 -7.44 -6.85
CA LYS A 167 -4.97 -6.98 -6.04
C LYS A 167 -5.10 -5.51 -5.66
N MET A 168 -5.52 -4.64 -6.57
CA MET A 168 -5.75 -3.22 -6.30
C MET A 168 -6.84 -3.01 -5.24
N LYS A 169 -7.95 -3.77 -5.32
CA LYS A 169 -9.00 -3.73 -4.29
C LYS A 169 -8.45 -4.13 -2.92
N SER A 170 -7.70 -5.23 -2.85
CA SER A 170 -7.07 -5.70 -1.61
C SER A 170 -6.12 -4.65 -1.00
N LEU A 171 -5.27 -4.03 -1.84
CA LEU A 171 -4.37 -2.95 -1.41
C LEU A 171 -5.10 -1.71 -0.90
N THR A 172 -6.23 -1.37 -1.54
CA THR A 172 -7.06 -0.25 -1.12
C THR A 172 -7.70 -0.52 0.24
N GLU A 173 -8.19 -1.74 0.47
CA GLU A 173 -8.75 -2.11 1.78
C GLU A 173 -7.67 -2.14 2.87
N ALA A 174 -6.49 -2.68 2.59
CA ALA A 174 -5.36 -2.64 3.51
C ALA A 174 -4.96 -1.20 3.88
N ALA A 175 -4.93 -0.29 2.90
CA ALA A 175 -4.69 1.13 3.17
C ALA A 175 -5.78 1.75 4.04
N ARG A 176 -7.05 1.38 3.83
CA ARG A 176 -8.18 1.85 4.64
C ARG A 176 -8.04 1.41 6.11
N ILE A 177 -7.72 0.14 6.35
CA ILE A 177 -7.46 -0.39 7.69
C ILE A 177 -6.33 0.39 8.38
N LEU A 178 -5.21 0.62 7.69
CA LEU A 178 -4.09 1.39 8.25
C LEU A 178 -4.46 2.84 8.57
N ILE A 179 -5.34 3.45 7.79
CA ILE A 179 -5.86 4.80 8.06
C ILE A 179 -6.74 4.77 9.31
N ASP A 180 -7.61 3.77 9.44
CA ASP A 180 -8.50 3.60 10.58
C ASP A 180 -7.73 3.27 11.88
N GLU A 181 -6.53 2.69 11.78
CA GLU A 181 -5.63 2.45 12.92
C GLU A 181 -4.97 3.73 13.47
N ILE A 182 -4.94 4.84 12.70
CA ILE A 182 -4.35 6.10 13.15
C ILE A 182 -5.15 6.63 14.34
N ASN A 183 -4.52 6.64 15.51
CA ASN A 183 -5.15 7.10 16.75
C ASN A 183 -4.34 8.25 17.36
N PRO A 184 -4.73 9.51 17.07
CA PRO A 184 -4.03 10.68 17.60
C PRO A 184 -3.96 10.69 19.13
N GLY A 185 -4.97 10.13 19.81
CA GLY A 185 -5.02 10.02 21.26
C GLY A 185 -3.94 9.10 21.83
N ARG A 186 -3.78 7.91 21.22
CA ARG A 186 -2.74 6.94 21.58
C ARG A 186 -1.34 7.49 21.31
N ASP A 187 -1.13 8.05 20.11
CA ASP A 187 0.17 8.57 19.70
C ASP A 187 0.64 9.69 20.64
N SER A 188 -0.26 10.60 20.99
CA SER A 188 0.07 11.68 21.94
C SER A 188 0.27 11.18 23.38
N SER A 189 -0.45 10.16 23.84
CA SER A 189 -0.15 9.52 25.14
C SER A 189 1.27 8.96 25.16
N HIS A 190 1.66 8.25 24.08
CA HIS A 190 3.00 7.67 23.95
C HIS A 190 4.10 8.75 23.99
N VAL A 191 3.87 9.90 23.34
CA VAL A 191 4.80 11.05 23.43
C VAL A 191 4.88 11.57 24.86
N VAL A 192 3.75 11.80 25.54
CA VAL A 192 3.77 12.29 26.93
C VAL A 192 4.50 11.31 27.84
N GLU A 193 4.24 10.00 27.73
CA GLU A 193 4.91 8.98 28.53
C GLU A 193 6.42 8.97 28.29
N SER A 194 6.85 9.00 27.01
CA SER A 194 8.26 8.99 26.62
C SER A 194 9.05 10.20 27.11
N PHE A 195 8.39 11.37 27.21
CA PHE A 195 9.02 12.63 27.63
C PHE A 195 8.67 13.06 29.06
N SER A 196 7.80 12.32 29.76
CA SER A 196 7.45 12.63 31.14
C SER A 196 8.65 12.42 32.05
N SER A 197 9.26 13.50 32.52
CA SER A 197 10.18 13.42 33.64
C SER A 197 9.36 13.06 34.88
N GLN A 198 9.74 12.01 35.62
CA GLN A 198 9.14 11.72 36.93
C GLN A 198 9.37 12.84 37.96
N SER A 199 10.19 13.83 37.60
CA SER A 199 10.46 15.03 38.36
C SER A 199 9.26 15.96 38.40
N LEU A 200 8.94 16.43 39.60
CA LEU A 200 7.93 17.45 39.84
C LEU A 200 8.50 18.82 39.50
N HIS A 201 7.62 19.76 39.15
CA HIS A 201 8.00 21.16 38.99
C HIS A 201 8.65 21.72 40.27
N PRO A 202 9.56 22.70 40.15
CA PRO A 202 10.17 23.35 41.30
C PRO A 202 9.12 23.89 42.27
N LEU A 203 9.46 23.90 43.56
CA LEU A 203 8.64 24.54 44.61
C LEU A 203 8.67 26.06 44.46
N ASP A 204 7.59 26.70 44.91
CA ASP A 204 7.56 28.15 45.04
C ASP A 204 8.64 28.61 46.03
N LEU A 205 9.21 29.79 45.78
CA LEU A 205 10.22 30.37 46.66
C LEU A 205 9.58 30.74 47.99
N PRO A 206 10.01 30.15 49.12
CA PRO A 206 9.49 30.51 50.43
C PRO A 206 9.89 31.95 50.75
N PHE A 207 8.95 32.71 51.31
CA PHE A 207 9.25 34.05 51.83
C PHE A 207 10.21 33.93 53.01
N LEU A 208 11.42 34.49 52.86
CA LEU A 208 12.39 34.59 53.94
C LEU A 208 12.10 35.85 54.77
N ASP A 209 11.39 35.68 55.87
CA ASP A 209 11.18 36.74 56.85
C ASP A 209 12.50 36.99 57.61
N LEU A 210 13.22 38.05 57.21
CA LEU A 210 14.52 38.40 57.78
C LEU A 210 14.43 38.75 59.27
N ASP A 211 13.28 39.26 59.73
CA ASP A 211 13.08 39.65 61.14
C ASP A 211 12.99 38.43 62.06
N LYS A 212 12.60 37.28 61.51
CA LYS A 212 12.44 36.01 62.25
C LYS A 212 13.57 35.01 61.98
N CYS A 213 14.48 35.33 61.06
CA CYS A 213 15.59 34.46 60.71
C CYS A 213 16.77 34.65 61.69
N PRO A 214 17.26 33.58 62.35
CA PRO A 214 18.42 33.69 63.21
C PRO A 214 19.64 34.16 62.40
N SER A 215 20.34 35.21 62.85
CA SER A 215 21.50 35.79 62.13
C SER A 215 22.60 34.75 61.84
N ALA A 216 22.76 33.77 62.73
CA ALA A 216 23.70 32.64 62.55
C ALA A 216 23.39 31.77 61.32
N LEU A 217 22.14 31.75 60.85
CA LEU A 217 21.70 30.99 59.69
C LEU A 217 21.94 31.74 58.37
N LEU A 218 21.85 33.08 58.41
CA LEU A 218 22.17 33.96 57.28
C LEU A 218 23.66 33.92 56.96
N GLU A 219 24.52 33.85 57.98
CA GLU A 219 25.98 33.77 57.84
C GLU A 219 26.51 32.33 57.63
N GLY A 220 25.70 31.30 57.91
CA GLY A 220 26.09 29.88 57.86
C GLY A 220 26.13 29.24 56.47
N ASN A 221 26.21 27.90 56.38
CA ASN A 221 26.18 27.18 55.09
C ASN A 221 24.80 27.34 54.41
N SER A 222 24.79 27.55 53.09
CA SER A 222 23.58 27.62 52.25
C SER A 222 22.65 26.41 52.43
N SER A 223 23.20 25.23 52.72
CA SER A 223 22.41 24.01 53.01
C SER A 223 21.55 24.15 54.28
N SER A 224 22.07 24.78 55.34
CA SER A 224 21.34 24.99 56.59
C SER A 224 20.20 25.99 56.42
N LEU A 225 20.43 27.04 55.64
CA LEU A 225 19.41 28.02 55.27
C LEU A 225 18.33 27.39 54.37
N ALA A 226 18.71 26.52 53.43
CA ALA A 226 17.77 25.74 52.62
C ALA A 226 16.88 24.82 53.47
N CYS A 227 17.45 24.11 54.45
CA CYS A 227 16.66 23.25 55.34
C CYS A 227 15.64 24.04 56.18
N TYR A 228 16.03 25.21 56.69
CA TYR A 228 15.13 26.12 57.41
C TYR A 228 14.00 26.66 56.52
N LEU A 229 14.34 27.12 55.32
CA LEU A 229 13.37 27.60 54.33
C LEU A 229 12.38 26.51 53.88
N LEU A 230 12.82 25.25 53.83
CA LEU A 230 11.98 24.10 53.47
C LEU A 230 11.26 23.47 54.68
N ALA A 231 11.37 24.08 55.87
CA ALA A 231 10.84 23.56 57.13
C ALA A 231 11.22 22.09 57.40
N LYS A 232 12.41 21.66 56.94
CA LYS A 232 12.97 20.36 57.30
C LYS A 232 13.63 20.51 58.66
N ASN A 233 13.38 19.58 59.57
CA ASN A 233 13.96 19.56 60.92
C ASN A 233 15.50 19.57 60.86
N ALA A 234 16.09 20.76 60.72
CA ALA A 234 17.46 20.98 61.07
C ALA A 234 17.47 21.00 62.60
N ASN A 235 18.04 19.97 63.22
CA ASN A 235 18.36 20.00 64.63
C ASN A 235 19.20 21.26 64.88
N LEU A 236 18.57 22.34 65.36
CA LEU A 236 19.16 23.66 65.57
C LEU A 236 20.12 23.68 66.78
N SER A 237 20.55 22.52 67.27
CA SER A 237 21.33 22.35 68.50
C SER A 237 22.83 22.18 68.28
N SER A 238 23.34 22.27 67.04
CA SER A 238 24.76 22.01 66.75
C SER A 238 25.45 23.00 65.80
N ILE A 239 25.01 24.26 65.77
CA ILE A 239 25.83 25.34 65.18
C ILE A 239 26.69 25.95 66.28
N LYS A 240 27.78 25.25 66.64
CA LYS A 240 28.92 25.85 67.34
C LYS A 240 29.86 26.43 66.29
N THR A 241 30.11 27.72 66.39
CA THR A 241 31.14 28.44 65.64
C THR A 241 32.53 27.89 65.97
N SER A 242 33.19 27.24 65.01
CA SER A 242 34.65 27.00 65.09
C SER A 242 35.32 27.46 63.80
N ARG A 243 36.20 28.45 63.94
CA ARG A 243 37.12 28.95 62.92
C ARG A 243 38.14 27.85 62.54
N VAL A 244 38.36 27.74 61.23
CA VAL A 244 39.59 27.36 60.48
C VAL A 244 40.46 26.21 61.01
N SER A 245 40.58 25.15 60.21
CA SER A 245 41.87 24.56 59.79
C SER A 245 41.69 23.76 58.49
N GLU A 246 42.47 24.13 57.48
CA GLU A 246 42.71 23.38 56.24
C GLU A 246 43.54 22.13 56.53
N THR A 247 43.09 20.98 56.05
CA THR A 247 43.98 19.89 55.60
C THR A 247 43.29 19.10 54.49
N LEU A 248 43.96 19.02 53.34
CA LEU A 248 43.61 18.13 52.22
C LEU A 248 43.69 16.67 52.65
N GLU A 249 42.64 15.89 52.38
CA GLU A 249 42.78 14.44 52.17
C GLU A 249 41.97 14.00 50.95
N VAL A 250 42.64 13.22 50.11
CA VAL A 250 42.18 12.60 48.87
C VAL A 250 41.45 11.31 49.23
N GLY A 251 40.19 11.16 48.78
CA GLY A 251 39.39 9.95 48.99
C GLY A 251 38.36 9.74 47.88
N VAL A 252 38.50 8.62 47.18
CA VAL A 252 37.78 8.16 45.99
C VAL A 252 36.31 7.83 46.28
N GLY A 253 35.38 8.25 45.41
CA GLY A 253 34.00 7.74 45.41
C GLY A 253 33.01 8.49 44.49
N ASN A 254 32.76 7.94 43.30
CA ASN A 254 31.58 8.06 42.44
C ASN A 254 30.89 9.43 42.28
N ASN A 255 31.33 10.20 41.27
CA ASN A 255 30.56 11.32 40.73
C ASN A 255 29.54 10.83 39.69
N VAL A 256 28.28 10.78 40.11
CA VAL A 256 27.14 11.11 39.25
C VAL A 256 27.35 12.54 38.77
N VAL A 257 27.31 12.75 37.45
CA VAL A 257 27.37 14.07 36.83
C VAL A 257 26.07 14.80 37.17
N ILE A 258 26.07 15.50 38.31
CA ILE A 258 25.03 16.46 38.70
C ILE A 258 25.51 17.83 38.23
N GLY A 259 24.70 18.43 37.35
CA GLY A 259 25.01 19.70 36.71
C GLY A 259 25.29 20.83 37.70
N GLY A 260 26.27 21.65 37.33
CA GLY A 260 26.33 23.08 37.66
C GLY A 260 26.44 23.43 39.13
N VAL A 261 27.54 23.02 39.79
CA VAL A 261 28.00 23.76 40.97
C VAL A 261 28.38 25.16 40.51
N CYS A 262 27.59 26.19 40.86
CA CYS A 262 28.09 27.57 40.87
C CYS A 262 29.22 27.63 41.89
N LYS A 263 30.45 27.38 41.42
CA LYS A 263 31.67 27.79 42.10
C LYS A 263 31.77 29.29 41.87
N ASP A 264 31.11 30.07 42.71
CA ASP A 264 31.49 31.44 43.08
C ASP A 264 30.40 31.97 43.99
N ASP A 265 30.68 32.00 45.29
CA ASP A 265 30.02 32.93 46.21
C ASP A 265 30.90 33.15 47.44
N LYS A 266 31.94 33.98 47.24
CA LYS A 266 32.45 34.88 48.29
C LYS A 266 31.70 36.22 48.29
N SER A 267 30.47 36.25 47.74
CA SER A 267 29.58 37.39 47.83
C SER A 267 28.70 37.22 49.07
N LEU A 268 28.66 38.23 49.95
CA LEU A 268 27.96 38.20 51.24
C LEU A 268 26.42 38.27 51.12
N LEU A 269 25.88 38.24 49.90
CA LEU A 269 24.44 38.24 49.64
C LEU A 269 24.07 36.99 48.86
N LYS A 270 23.68 35.95 49.60
CA LYS A 270 23.11 34.72 49.03
C LYS A 270 21.90 35.11 48.17
N SER A 271 21.97 34.82 46.88
CA SER A 271 20.85 34.95 45.92
C SER A 271 19.58 34.31 46.49
N ALA A 272 18.39 34.83 46.14
CA ALA A 272 17.10 34.28 46.55
C ALA A 272 16.91 32.78 46.19
N PHE A 273 17.75 32.24 45.30
CA PHE A 273 17.76 30.86 44.84
C PHE A 273 18.73 29.97 45.63
N ILE A 274 18.69 30.04 46.96
CA ILE A 274 19.52 29.22 47.85
C ILE A 274 19.34 27.73 47.49
N CYS A 275 20.44 27.03 47.22
CA CYS A 275 20.46 25.60 46.85
C CYS A 275 19.55 25.21 45.66
N GLY A 276 19.24 26.15 44.76
CA GLY A 276 18.40 25.88 43.58
C GLY A 276 16.91 25.69 43.90
N ILE A 277 16.46 26.10 45.09
CA ILE A 277 15.02 26.21 45.42
C ILE A 277 14.38 27.13 44.38
N GLY A 278 13.25 26.72 43.79
CA GLY A 278 12.56 27.48 42.74
C GLY A 278 13.02 27.22 41.30
N ILE A 279 14.14 26.51 41.09
CA ILE A 279 14.68 26.27 39.73
C ILE A 279 14.86 24.78 39.44
N ARG A 280 15.23 23.97 40.44
CA ARG A 280 15.49 22.54 40.22
C ARG A 280 14.19 21.72 40.24
N PRO A 281 13.99 20.79 39.27
CA PRO A 281 12.94 19.79 39.37
C PRO A 281 13.10 18.94 40.64
N LEU A 282 12.00 18.64 41.31
CA LEU A 282 12.03 17.98 42.61
C LEU A 282 11.56 16.53 42.52
N HIS A 283 12.20 15.66 43.29
CA HIS A 283 11.66 14.32 43.49
C HIS A 283 10.59 14.33 44.59
N ILE A 284 9.58 13.47 44.49
CA ILE A 284 8.49 13.40 45.48
C ILE A 284 8.99 13.15 46.92
N ASN A 285 10.15 12.50 47.04
CA ASN A 285 10.81 12.19 48.31
C ASN A 285 11.50 13.39 48.96
N GLU A 286 11.69 14.49 48.24
CA GLU A 286 12.44 15.65 48.71
C GLU A 286 11.56 16.71 49.39
N MET A 287 10.23 16.61 49.33
CA MET A 287 9.30 17.58 49.91
C MET A 287 8.97 17.29 51.39
N SER A 288 8.76 18.35 52.17
CA SER A 288 8.24 18.26 53.54
C SER A 288 6.72 18.03 53.58
N SER A 289 6.18 17.67 54.75
CA SER A 289 4.74 17.42 54.93
C SER A 289 3.89 18.66 54.62
N SER A 290 4.33 19.86 55.04
CA SER A 290 3.65 21.12 54.70
C SER A 290 3.65 21.40 53.20
N GLN A 291 4.80 21.20 52.53
CA GLN A 291 4.94 21.40 51.09
C GLN A 291 4.09 20.44 50.27
N LEU A 292 3.99 19.18 50.71
CA LEU A 292 3.10 18.19 50.10
C LEU A 292 1.64 18.63 50.24
N SER A 293 1.22 19.07 51.43
CA SER A 293 -0.14 19.55 51.68
C SER A 293 -0.51 20.75 50.80
N ASP A 294 0.36 21.77 50.76
CA ASP A 294 0.15 22.96 49.94
C ASP A 294 0.06 22.61 48.45
N ARG A 295 0.94 21.72 47.98
CA ARG A 295 0.93 21.29 46.58
C ARG A 295 -0.30 20.48 46.22
N ILE A 296 -0.76 19.60 47.11
CA ILE A 296 -2.01 18.84 46.93
C ILE A 296 -3.18 19.82 46.81
N ASN A 297 -3.27 20.82 47.70
CA ASN A 297 -4.35 21.82 47.67
C ASN A 297 -4.36 22.64 46.38
N VAL A 298 -3.19 23.04 45.87
CA VAL A 298 -3.07 23.75 44.59
C VAL A 298 -3.52 22.88 43.43
N LEU A 299 -3.11 21.61 43.41
CA LEU A 299 -3.49 20.67 42.34
C LEU A 299 -4.99 20.35 42.35
N ILE A 300 -5.60 20.20 43.52
CA ILE A 300 -7.06 20.00 43.65
C ILE A 300 -7.82 21.21 43.09
N LYS A 301 -7.38 22.43 43.40
CA LYS A 301 -7.99 23.65 42.84
C LYS A 301 -7.87 23.71 41.31
N LEU A 302 -6.70 23.34 40.78
CA LEU A 302 -6.48 23.30 39.34
C LEU A 302 -7.33 22.23 38.65
N GLN A 303 -7.48 21.06 39.27
CA GLN A 303 -8.37 20.00 38.79
C GLN A 303 -9.81 20.51 38.67
N GLN A 304 -10.34 21.15 39.72
CA GLN A 304 -11.70 21.71 39.72
C GLN A 304 -11.90 22.75 38.61
N GLN A 305 -10.90 23.60 38.35
CA GLN A 305 -10.94 24.56 37.24
C GLN A 305 -11.02 23.88 35.87
N LEU A 306 -10.22 22.83 35.66
CA LEU A 306 -10.22 22.08 34.41
C LEU A 306 -11.51 21.28 34.20
N GLU A 307 -12.07 20.70 35.26
CA GLU A 307 -13.38 20.02 35.22
C GLU A 307 -14.52 20.99 34.90
N ALA A 308 -14.49 22.20 35.44
CA ALA A 308 -15.45 23.25 35.09
C ALA A 308 -15.32 23.67 33.61
N GLU A 309 -14.09 23.83 33.09
CA GLU A 309 -13.87 24.13 31.68
C GLU A 309 -14.33 22.99 30.77
N LEU A 310 -14.08 21.73 31.16
CA LEU A 310 -14.52 20.55 30.42
C LEU A 310 -16.05 20.48 30.34
N SER A 311 -16.74 20.74 31.45
CA SER A 311 -18.20 20.78 31.52
C SER A 311 -18.78 21.89 30.63
N LEU A 312 -18.20 23.09 30.67
CA LEU A 312 -18.60 24.22 29.82
C LEU A 312 -18.50 23.86 28.33
N ARG A 313 -17.39 23.23 27.92
CA ARG A 313 -17.17 22.81 26.53
C ARG A 313 -18.09 21.66 26.12
N GLY A 314 -18.36 20.71 27.00
CA GLY A 314 -19.33 19.64 26.76
C GLY A 314 -20.74 20.19 26.51
N ASN A 315 -21.17 21.18 27.30
CA ASN A 315 -22.45 21.86 27.10
C ASN A 315 -22.51 22.60 25.76
N LEU A 316 -21.43 23.30 25.39
CA LEU A 316 -21.34 24.00 24.10
C LEU A 316 -21.40 23.03 22.91
N GLN A 317 -20.73 21.87 23.00
CA GLN A 317 -20.78 20.82 21.98
C GLN A 317 -22.20 20.23 21.83
N ASN A 318 -22.90 20.00 22.95
CA ASN A 318 -24.29 19.54 22.94
C ASN A 318 -25.25 20.59 22.34
N CYS A 319 -25.03 21.88 22.60
CA CYS A 319 -25.80 22.97 21.98
C CYS A 319 -25.57 23.10 20.46
N LEU A 320 -24.37 22.77 19.98
CA LEU A 320 -24.04 22.77 18.54
C LEU A 320 -24.62 21.55 17.83
N GLN A 321 -24.63 20.38 18.47
CA GLN A 321 -25.23 19.15 17.91
C GLN A 321 -26.76 19.22 17.80
N THR A 322 -27.42 19.92 18.73
CA THR A 322 -28.88 20.10 18.72
C THR A 322 -29.36 21.16 17.71
N ASN A 323 -28.49 22.05 17.24
CA ASN A 323 -28.78 23.03 16.17
C ASN A 323 -28.32 22.51 14.79
N SER A 324 -29.07 21.55 14.26
CA SER A 324 -28.79 20.89 12.99
C SER A 324 -29.04 21.77 11.75
N LYS A 325 -28.01 22.48 11.30
CA LYS A 325 -27.76 22.77 9.85
C LYS A 325 -26.32 22.55 9.40
N SER A 326 -25.40 22.33 10.34
CA SER A 326 -24.00 22.02 10.04
C SER A 326 -23.79 20.51 10.16
N ARG A 327 -23.86 19.78 9.03
CA ARG A 327 -23.24 18.45 8.92
C ARG A 327 -21.71 18.65 8.88
N GLN A 328 -21.10 19.01 10.01
CA GLN A 328 -19.69 18.70 10.21
C GLN A 328 -19.61 17.41 11.03
N LYS A 329 -19.35 16.33 10.29
CA LYS A 329 -19.02 15.02 10.81
C LYS A 329 -17.79 15.11 11.71
N ASP A 330 -17.92 14.46 12.86
CA ASP A 330 -16.89 13.64 13.49
C ASP A 330 -15.54 14.30 13.73
N GLY A 331 -15.49 15.13 14.76
CA GLY A 331 -14.25 15.45 15.45
C GLY A 331 -14.58 15.93 16.85
N LEU A 332 -14.23 15.14 17.87
CA LEU A 332 -14.15 15.66 19.24
C LEU A 332 -13.21 16.88 19.19
N ASP A 333 -13.63 18.04 19.74
CA ASP A 333 -12.76 19.22 19.80
C ASP A 333 -11.41 18.78 20.41
N PRO A 334 -10.27 18.92 19.68
CA PRO A 334 -8.96 18.47 20.17
C PRO A 334 -8.63 19.01 21.57
N LYS A 335 -9.22 20.16 21.95
CA LYS A 335 -9.07 20.75 23.28
C LYS A 335 -9.78 19.96 24.37
N VAL A 336 -10.93 19.33 24.09
CA VAL A 336 -11.64 18.46 25.04
C VAL A 336 -10.77 17.25 25.40
N GLY A 337 -10.13 16.63 24.41
CA GLY A 337 -9.18 15.54 24.64
C GLY A 337 -7.94 15.98 25.45
N CYS A 338 -7.45 17.21 25.26
CA CYS A 338 -6.38 17.77 26.08
C CYS A 338 -6.80 17.99 27.53
N LEU A 339 -8.01 18.51 27.77
CA LEU A 339 -8.53 18.73 29.13
C LEU A 339 -8.72 17.42 29.89
N ILE A 340 -9.31 16.39 29.27
CA ILE A 340 -9.48 15.06 29.88
C ILE A 340 -8.12 14.48 30.31
N ARG A 341 -7.10 14.58 29.44
CA ARG A 341 -5.75 14.11 29.77
C ARG A 341 -5.08 14.92 30.87
N ALA A 342 -5.27 16.24 30.89
CA ALA A 342 -4.74 17.11 31.94
C ALA A 342 -5.36 16.75 33.31
N ILE A 343 -6.67 16.54 33.36
CA ILE A 343 -7.38 16.11 34.58
C ILE A 343 -6.86 14.74 35.04
N PHE A 344 -6.71 13.77 34.14
CA PHE A 344 -6.15 12.45 34.49
C PHE A 344 -4.72 12.56 35.02
N SER A 345 -3.86 13.37 34.40
CA SER A 345 -2.49 13.60 34.83
C SER A 345 -2.42 14.21 36.24
N ILE A 346 -3.23 15.24 36.48
CA ILE A 346 -3.32 15.90 37.79
C ILE A 346 -3.83 14.92 38.86
N ASN A 347 -4.84 14.12 38.56
CA ASN A 347 -5.36 13.10 39.49
C ASN A 347 -4.29 12.07 39.88
N ASN A 348 -3.52 11.57 38.91
CA ASN A 348 -2.41 10.65 39.17
C ASN A 348 -1.35 11.33 40.05
N GLN A 349 -1.03 12.59 39.79
CA GLN A 349 -0.08 13.36 40.60
C GLN A 349 -0.59 13.58 42.03
N ILE A 350 -1.86 13.96 42.21
CA ILE A 350 -2.51 14.11 43.53
C ILE A 350 -2.42 12.79 44.29
N THR A 351 -2.76 11.67 43.65
CA THR A 351 -2.74 10.34 44.26
C THR A 351 -1.34 10.00 44.81
N ARG A 352 -0.29 10.22 44.01
CA ARG A 352 1.10 9.99 44.42
C ARG A 352 1.50 10.88 45.60
N LEU A 353 1.13 12.16 45.57
CA LEU A 353 1.45 13.11 46.65
C LEU A 353 0.71 12.77 47.95
N VAL A 354 -0.56 12.41 47.87
CA VAL A 354 -1.38 11.98 49.02
C VAL A 354 -0.81 10.71 49.64
N GLN A 355 -0.42 9.73 48.82
CA GLN A 355 0.25 8.52 49.31
C GLN A 355 1.52 8.87 50.08
N ARG A 356 2.38 9.74 49.52
CA ARG A 356 3.62 10.17 50.18
C ARG A 356 3.36 10.96 51.46
N PHE A 357 2.38 11.86 51.45
CA PHE A 357 1.99 12.62 52.63
C PHE A 357 1.57 11.68 53.76
N ASN A 358 0.74 10.68 53.46
CA ASN A 358 0.32 9.66 54.42
C ASN A 358 1.49 8.81 54.96
N GLU A 359 2.48 8.48 54.12
CA GLU A 359 3.70 7.80 54.57
C GLU A 359 4.50 8.64 55.57
N ILE A 360 4.73 9.92 55.28
CA ILE A 360 5.45 10.84 56.17
C ILE A 360 4.69 11.05 57.48
N SER A 361 3.36 11.21 57.43
CA SER A 361 2.52 11.34 58.63
C SER A 361 2.52 10.05 59.47
N LYS A 362 2.57 8.87 58.85
CA LYS A 362 2.73 7.59 59.57
C LYS A 362 4.12 7.45 60.20
N GLN A 363 5.17 7.90 59.52
CA GLN A 363 6.54 7.94 60.06
C GLN A 363 6.65 8.89 61.26
N HIS A 364 6.01 10.06 61.21
CA HIS A 364 5.94 10.97 62.35
C HIS A 364 5.19 10.40 63.55
N LYS A 365 4.05 9.72 63.32
CA LYS A 365 3.33 8.99 64.38
C LYS A 365 4.18 7.88 65.00
N PHE A 366 5.03 7.22 64.21
CA PHE A 366 5.95 6.18 64.69
C PHE A 366 7.17 6.76 65.45
N THR A 367 7.71 7.90 65.03
CA THR A 367 8.80 8.59 65.77
C THR A 367 8.31 9.24 67.06
N ASP A 368 7.07 9.73 67.09
CA ASP A 368 6.44 10.21 68.32
C ASP A 368 6.15 9.05 69.28
N TRP A 369 5.78 7.87 68.76
CA TRP A 369 5.69 6.64 69.56
C TRP A 369 7.04 6.18 70.13
N SER A 370 8.12 6.25 69.34
CA SER A 370 9.49 5.92 69.80
C SER A 370 10.09 6.97 70.74
N SER A 371 9.55 8.20 70.77
CA SER A 371 10.03 9.28 71.64
C SER A 371 9.18 9.44 72.90
N ASN A 372 8.13 8.64 73.07
CA ASN A 372 7.19 8.75 74.17
C ASN A 372 6.95 7.41 74.88
N GLU A 373 8.04 6.78 75.33
CA GLU A 373 8.02 5.80 76.42
C GLU A 373 8.22 6.56 77.75
N ASN A 374 7.31 7.49 78.05
CA ASN A 374 7.13 8.14 79.37
C ASN A 374 5.94 9.13 79.35
N ALA A 375 4.72 8.67 79.05
CA ALA A 375 3.48 9.36 79.45
C ALA A 375 2.26 8.46 79.18
N ASP A 376 2.03 7.52 80.08
CA ASP A 376 0.79 6.77 80.15
C ASP A 376 -0.37 7.67 80.66
N ARG A 377 -1.54 7.54 79.99
CA ARG A 377 -2.93 7.79 80.43
C ARG A 377 -3.60 9.18 80.24
N LEU A 378 -4.50 9.23 79.25
CA LEU A 378 -5.94 9.60 79.29
C LEU A 378 -6.40 9.86 77.84
N ASN A 379 -6.74 8.83 77.07
CA ASN A 379 -8.05 8.15 76.92
C ASN A 379 -9.17 9.02 76.31
N GLN A 380 -9.67 8.51 75.17
CA GLN A 380 -11.05 8.55 74.68
C GLN A 380 -11.78 9.90 74.58
N ASP A 381 -11.96 10.39 73.34
CA ASP A 381 -13.29 10.64 72.74
C ASP A 381 -13.13 11.22 71.32
N ALA A 382 -14.15 10.99 70.48
CA ALA A 382 -14.29 11.40 69.07
C ALA A 382 -13.75 10.44 67.99
N ILE A 383 -14.19 9.17 68.05
CA ILE A 383 -14.58 8.44 66.84
C ILE A 383 -16.09 8.36 66.90
N ASP A 384 -16.78 9.18 66.10
CA ASP A 384 -18.14 8.94 65.59
C ASP A 384 -18.55 10.12 64.71
N SER A 385 -18.53 9.92 63.38
CA SER A 385 -19.45 10.49 62.38
C SER A 385 -18.84 10.42 60.98
N VAL A 386 -18.85 9.23 60.38
CA VAL A 386 -18.85 9.07 58.92
C VAL A 386 -19.81 7.94 58.59
N GLU A 387 -21.06 8.28 58.28
CA GLU A 387 -21.98 7.47 57.49
C GLU A 387 -22.99 8.41 56.81
N ASP A 388 -23.47 7.99 55.63
CA ASP A 388 -24.36 8.66 54.65
C ASP A 388 -23.68 9.63 53.66
N SER A 389 -23.75 9.47 52.33
CA SER A 389 -24.57 8.64 51.44
C SER A 389 -24.01 8.72 49.98
N PRO A 390 -24.64 8.19 48.90
CA PRO A 390 -24.03 7.22 47.99
C PRO A 390 -23.91 7.73 46.54
N TYR A 391 -23.27 6.99 45.63
CA TYR A 391 -23.81 6.71 44.28
C TYR A 391 -22.92 5.66 43.59
N ILE A 392 -23.51 4.48 43.42
CA ILE A 392 -22.98 3.30 42.72
C ILE A 392 -23.59 3.29 41.32
N TRP A 393 -22.77 3.26 40.28
CA TRP A 393 -23.07 2.64 38.97
C TRP A 393 -21.74 2.01 38.50
N SER A 394 -21.39 0.79 38.91
CA SER A 394 -21.69 -0.49 38.25
C SER A 394 -21.10 -0.61 36.84
N ASP A 395 -19.93 -1.26 36.78
CA ASP A 395 -19.38 -1.93 35.62
C ASP A 395 -20.36 -2.99 35.08
N SER A 396 -20.61 -2.97 33.77
CA SER A 396 -21.15 -4.12 33.06
C SER A 396 -20.22 -4.47 31.90
N ALA A 397 -19.43 -5.51 32.15
CA ALA A 397 -18.74 -6.31 31.15
C ALA A 397 -19.76 -6.95 30.20
N PHE A 398 -19.47 -6.90 28.90
CA PHE A 398 -20.18 -7.70 27.89
C PHE A 398 -19.23 -8.80 27.41
N SER A 399 -19.56 -10.05 27.79
CA SER A 399 -19.01 -11.26 27.19
C SER A 399 -19.76 -11.60 25.89
N PRO A 400 -19.13 -12.38 24.98
CA PRO A 400 -19.68 -12.69 23.67
C PRO A 400 -20.60 -13.92 23.72
N SER A 401 -21.66 -13.91 22.92
CA SER A 401 -22.48 -15.10 22.64
C SER A 401 -22.50 -15.43 21.16
N SER A 402 -22.36 -16.73 20.92
CA SER A 402 -22.17 -17.45 19.67
C SER A 402 -23.32 -17.40 18.65
N GLN A 403 -22.94 -17.71 17.41
CA GLN A 403 -23.63 -18.52 16.40
C GLN A 403 -25.10 -18.26 16.08
N GLU A 404 -25.36 -17.91 14.81
CA GLU A 404 -26.45 -18.53 14.06
C GLU A 404 -26.04 -18.72 12.59
N SER A 405 -26.20 -19.96 12.14
CA SER A 405 -26.11 -20.45 10.78
C SER A 405 -27.46 -20.34 10.08
N PHE A 406 -27.51 -19.90 8.83
CA PHE A 406 -28.49 -20.38 7.85
C PHE A 406 -27.91 -20.26 6.43
N GLY A 407 -28.11 -21.34 5.65
CA GLY A 407 -27.63 -21.46 4.28
C GLY A 407 -28.68 -21.15 3.20
N THR A 408 -28.13 -20.95 2.00
CA THR A 408 -28.65 -21.25 0.65
C THR A 408 -29.97 -20.66 0.17
N SER A 409 -29.88 -19.80 -0.85
CA SER A 409 -30.16 -20.18 -2.25
C SER A 409 -29.33 -19.33 -3.21
#